data_AF-A0AA95MIY4-F1
#
_entry.id   AF-A0AA95MIY4-F1
#
_cell.length_a   1.000
_cell.length_b   1.000
_cell.length_c   1.000
_cell.angle_alpha   90.00
_cell.angle_beta   90.00
_cell.angle_gamma   90.00
#
_symmetry.space_group_name_H-M   'P 1'
#
loop_
_entity.id
_entity.type
_entity.pdbx_description
1 polymer ?
#
loop_
_entity_poly.entity_id
_entity_poly.type
_entity_poly.pdbx_seq_one_letter_code
_entity_poly.pdbx_strand_id
1 'polypeptide(L)'
;METEKVTDEIIMKSQKELTEFFLGKRKCFLGLYEINDLMIVLSGFAQLFHGLYSFTQINAPQYRMEYTNKIPFNQEGVVNLIADLYWMFEDFDNRFPLILQATFQQKATRETRKRRKNFENIITSSSNLEFIFNAYQNFRLEHYIHEMNVPKNIKSFDNHAAVFIEKNYLTMMQVKMQFGIVDSELACLMSKSSFKECYFNNGRATYFKKNKTEEFLQEFLKEKSDKVAALEAATILGINVDRVYDFLKDGLLEYSPYLEDDRTLSKKQINQFLSSINAIKINEVRNKITLARCFEKYNTSGLSLPQLISFIRINGLFAYTQEVPYKLCDLFFEPTDLANKLKEHRIFTNGYNLKQVSQELKCSERTVLKYVNAGLLGKPIVEKINNRAFVYRFEIKDIEDFKEAFCSVEEIVKEYNVSESLVRNALYRGVIKNQLSGICRKTLVNKWEFENYQNKGKDQ
;
A
#
# COMPACT_ATOMS: atom_id res chain seq x y z
N MET A 1 -8.92 -52.98 0.56
CA MET A 1 -9.81 -54.10 0.19
C MET A 1 -11.22 -53.63 -0.19
N GLU A 2 -11.38 -52.38 -0.69
CA GLU A 2 -12.68 -51.79 -1.01
C GLU A 2 -12.82 -51.27 -2.45
N THR A 3 -11.80 -51.45 -3.30
CA THR A 3 -11.81 -50.92 -4.67
C THR A 3 -12.46 -51.86 -5.70
N GLU A 4 -12.41 -53.19 -5.51
CA GLU A 4 -13.03 -54.18 -6.43
C GLU A 4 -14.55 -54.04 -6.58
N LYS A 5 -15.25 -53.68 -5.50
CA LYS A 5 -16.72 -53.58 -5.52
C LYS A 5 -17.25 -52.42 -6.38
N VAL A 6 -16.48 -51.33 -6.53
CA VAL A 6 -16.96 -50.09 -7.18
C VAL A 6 -17.00 -50.22 -8.70
N THR A 7 -16.03 -50.89 -9.33
CA THR A 7 -16.00 -51.10 -10.79
C THR A 7 -17.08 -52.05 -11.26
N ASP A 8 -17.28 -53.17 -10.57
CA ASP A 8 -18.36 -54.11 -10.88
C ASP A 8 -19.74 -53.43 -10.70
N GLU A 9 -19.86 -52.53 -9.72
CA GLU A 9 -21.09 -51.78 -9.50
C GLU A 9 -21.41 -50.80 -10.64
N ILE A 10 -20.43 -50.04 -11.15
CA ILE A 10 -20.65 -49.11 -12.27
C ILE A 10 -21.03 -49.87 -13.54
N ILE A 11 -20.32 -50.96 -13.86
CA ILE A 11 -20.62 -51.80 -15.03
C ILE A 11 -22.02 -52.42 -14.91
N MET A 12 -22.36 -52.97 -13.74
CA MET A 12 -23.68 -53.55 -13.51
C MET A 12 -24.79 -52.49 -13.61
N LYS A 13 -24.58 -51.30 -13.05
CA LYS A 13 -25.53 -50.18 -13.14
C LYS A 13 -25.71 -49.74 -14.59
N SER A 14 -24.63 -49.53 -15.34
CA SER A 14 -24.69 -49.10 -16.73
C SER A 14 -25.38 -50.13 -17.63
N GLN A 15 -25.15 -51.43 -17.41
CA GLN A 15 -25.81 -52.50 -18.15
C GLN A 15 -27.31 -52.59 -17.83
N LYS A 16 -27.68 -52.47 -16.55
CA LYS A 16 -29.08 -52.42 -16.12
C LYS A 16 -29.78 -51.21 -16.73
N GLU A 17 -29.12 -50.06 -16.77
CA GLU A 17 -29.56 -48.82 -17.40
C GLU A 17 -29.89 -48.99 -18.86
N LEU A 18 -28.92 -49.50 -19.62
CA LEU A 18 -29.04 -49.79 -21.03
C LEU A 18 -30.16 -50.79 -21.34
N THR A 19 -30.28 -51.85 -20.52
CA THR A 19 -31.31 -52.89 -20.70
C THR A 19 -32.72 -52.32 -20.53
N GLU A 20 -32.96 -51.54 -19.48
CA GLU A 20 -34.28 -50.94 -19.26
C GLU A 20 -34.60 -49.87 -20.31
N PHE A 21 -33.60 -49.20 -20.89
CA PHE A 21 -33.78 -48.32 -22.05
C PHE A 21 -34.22 -49.09 -23.30
N PHE A 22 -33.55 -50.20 -23.65
CA PHE A 22 -33.96 -51.04 -24.78
C PHE A 22 -35.34 -51.67 -24.61
N LEU A 23 -35.76 -51.92 -23.36
CA LEU A 23 -37.11 -52.38 -23.02
C LEU A 23 -38.16 -51.25 -22.99
N GLY A 24 -37.77 -50.00 -23.28
CA GLY A 24 -38.67 -48.84 -23.31
C GLY A 24 -39.17 -48.39 -21.93
N LYS A 25 -38.55 -48.85 -20.83
CA LYS A 25 -39.01 -48.60 -19.46
C LYS A 25 -38.50 -47.29 -18.88
N ARG A 26 -37.35 -46.79 -19.36
CA ARG A 26 -36.74 -45.52 -18.93
C ARG A 26 -35.93 -44.89 -20.05
N LYS A 27 -35.58 -43.61 -19.87
CA LYS A 27 -34.57 -42.93 -20.69
C LYS A 27 -33.18 -43.49 -20.35
N CYS A 28 -32.28 -43.42 -21.31
CA CYS A 28 -30.88 -43.78 -21.09
C CYS A 28 -30.22 -42.79 -20.10
N PHE A 29 -29.16 -43.20 -19.39
CA PHE A 29 -28.32 -42.33 -18.52
C PHE A 29 -27.82 -41.06 -19.22
N LEU A 30 -27.80 -41.08 -20.55
CA LEU A 30 -27.48 -39.96 -21.43
C LEU A 30 -28.61 -38.90 -21.52
N GLY A 31 -29.76 -39.12 -20.86
CA GLY A 31 -30.98 -38.33 -21.04
C GLY A 31 -31.66 -38.51 -22.39
N LEU A 32 -31.20 -39.48 -23.20
CA LEU A 32 -31.62 -39.69 -24.58
C LEU A 32 -32.91 -40.52 -24.67
N TYR A 33 -33.73 -40.18 -25.66
CA TYR A 33 -35.01 -40.85 -25.95
C TYR A 33 -34.91 -41.84 -27.11
N GLU A 34 -33.90 -41.69 -27.97
CA GLU A 34 -33.77 -42.47 -29.20
C GLU A 34 -32.53 -43.35 -29.20
N ILE A 35 -32.69 -44.58 -29.69
CA ILE A 35 -31.58 -45.53 -29.88
C ILE A 35 -30.54 -44.95 -30.85
N ASN A 36 -30.98 -44.19 -31.86
CA ASN A 36 -30.10 -43.57 -32.82
C ASN A 36 -29.10 -42.60 -32.14
N ASP A 37 -29.58 -41.74 -31.23
CA ASP A 37 -28.71 -40.84 -30.48
C ASP A 37 -27.71 -41.60 -29.60
N LEU A 38 -28.15 -42.70 -28.95
CA LEU A 38 -27.25 -43.57 -28.18
C LEU A 38 -26.14 -44.16 -29.06
N MET A 39 -26.47 -44.61 -30.27
CA MET A 39 -25.49 -45.14 -31.22
C MET A 39 -24.52 -44.07 -31.72
N ILE A 40 -24.99 -42.83 -31.93
CA ILE A 40 -24.16 -41.68 -32.28
C ILE A 40 -23.17 -41.37 -31.14
N VAL A 41 -23.65 -41.33 -29.89
CA VAL A 41 -22.79 -41.13 -28.71
C VAL A 41 -21.74 -42.22 -28.60
N LEU A 42 -22.14 -43.50 -28.66
CA LEU A 42 -21.19 -44.62 -28.59
C LEU A 42 -20.12 -44.53 -29.70
N SER A 43 -20.53 -44.28 -30.94
CA SER A 43 -19.63 -44.17 -32.09
C SER A 43 -18.67 -42.98 -31.97
N GLY A 44 -19.20 -41.82 -31.55
CA GLY A 44 -18.42 -40.61 -31.35
C GLY A 44 -17.38 -40.79 -30.25
N PHE A 45 -17.82 -41.18 -29.05
CA PHE A 45 -16.94 -41.30 -27.91
C PHE A 45 -15.92 -42.45 -28.05
N ALA A 46 -16.22 -43.50 -28.81
CA ALA A 46 -15.23 -44.48 -29.21
C ALA A 46 -14.06 -43.86 -30.01
N GLN A 47 -14.29 -42.77 -30.77
CA GLN A 47 -13.20 -42.04 -31.42
C GLN A 47 -12.33 -41.28 -30.40
N LEU A 48 -12.94 -40.62 -29.40
CA LEU A 48 -12.21 -39.86 -28.37
C LEU A 48 -11.46 -40.76 -27.39
N PHE A 49 -12.08 -41.85 -26.97
CA PHE A 49 -11.56 -42.73 -25.93
C PHE A 49 -10.44 -43.64 -26.43
N HIS A 50 -10.26 -43.73 -27.74
CA HIS A 50 -9.25 -44.61 -28.32
C HIS A 50 -7.85 -44.28 -27.82
N GLY A 51 -7.16 -45.30 -27.31
CA GLY A 51 -5.80 -45.20 -26.77
C GLY A 51 -5.73 -44.61 -25.36
N LEU A 52 -6.86 -44.23 -24.74
CA LEU A 52 -6.95 -43.87 -23.33
C LEU A 52 -7.12 -45.11 -22.45
N TYR A 53 -6.71 -44.98 -21.20
CA TYR A 53 -7.08 -45.91 -20.15
C TYR A 53 -8.55 -45.69 -19.77
N SER A 54 -9.23 -46.75 -19.34
CA SER A 54 -10.60 -46.62 -18.82
C SER A 54 -10.62 -45.77 -17.55
N PHE A 55 -11.70 -45.01 -17.35
CA PHE A 55 -11.87 -44.12 -16.19
C PHE A 55 -12.55 -44.83 -15.01
N THR A 56 -13.19 -45.97 -15.26
CA THR A 56 -13.99 -46.72 -14.28
C THR A 56 -13.36 -48.05 -13.87
N GLN A 57 -12.35 -48.55 -14.61
CA GLN A 57 -11.65 -49.80 -14.27
C GLN A 57 -10.51 -49.61 -13.25
N ILE A 58 -10.42 -50.51 -12.26
CA ILE A 58 -9.33 -50.53 -11.26
C ILE A 58 -7.97 -50.85 -11.89
N ASN A 59 -7.95 -51.69 -12.93
CA ASN A 59 -6.73 -52.05 -13.67
C ASN A 59 -6.49 -51.16 -14.91
N ALA A 60 -7.11 -49.97 -14.95
CA ALA A 60 -7.02 -49.01 -16.05
C ALA A 60 -5.61 -48.86 -16.68
N PRO A 61 -4.49 -48.79 -15.94
CA PRO A 61 -3.16 -48.64 -16.54
C PRO A 61 -2.72 -49.79 -17.45
N GLN A 62 -3.38 -50.95 -17.36
CA GLN A 62 -3.06 -52.15 -18.13
C GLN A 62 -3.92 -52.30 -19.40
N TYR A 63 -5.03 -51.56 -19.51
CA TYR A 63 -5.99 -51.69 -20.61
C TYR A 63 -6.15 -50.36 -21.36
N ARG A 64 -5.65 -50.30 -22.60
CA ARG A 64 -5.94 -49.17 -23.50
C ARG A 64 -7.16 -49.51 -24.35
N MET A 65 -8.10 -48.58 -24.39
CA MET A 65 -9.29 -48.73 -25.20
C MET A 65 -8.94 -48.72 -26.69
N GLU A 66 -9.03 -49.88 -27.34
CA GLU A 66 -8.78 -50.01 -28.78
C GLU A 66 -10.08 -50.23 -29.56
N TYR A 67 -10.70 -49.14 -29.99
CA TYR A 67 -11.83 -49.22 -30.91
C TYR A 67 -11.36 -49.40 -32.35
N THR A 68 -11.62 -50.59 -32.89
CA THR A 68 -11.57 -50.88 -34.32
C THR A 68 -12.99 -50.97 -34.87
N ASN A 69 -13.27 -50.32 -36.00
CA ASN A 69 -14.56 -50.43 -36.70
C ASN A 69 -14.76 -51.81 -37.40
N LYS A 70 -13.98 -52.83 -37.01
CA LYS A 70 -14.01 -54.17 -37.61
C LYS A 70 -14.86 -55.09 -36.72
N ILE A 71 -15.77 -55.82 -37.36
CA ILE A 71 -16.55 -56.89 -36.74
C ILE A 71 -15.69 -58.17 -36.71
N PRO A 72 -15.68 -58.96 -35.63
CA PRO A 72 -16.46 -58.78 -34.39
C PRO A 72 -15.88 -57.69 -33.48
N PHE A 73 -16.78 -56.94 -32.83
CA PHE A 73 -16.40 -55.95 -31.83
C PHE A 73 -15.78 -56.65 -30.61
N ASN A 74 -14.76 -56.03 -30.01
CA ASN A 74 -14.29 -56.47 -28.70
C ASN A 74 -15.38 -56.15 -27.65
N GLN A 75 -16.05 -57.20 -27.16
CA GLN A 75 -17.16 -57.08 -26.20
C GLN A 75 -16.73 -56.37 -24.91
N GLU A 76 -15.52 -56.67 -24.40
CA GLU A 76 -14.97 -56.04 -23.21
C GLU A 76 -14.78 -54.53 -23.41
N GLY A 77 -14.27 -54.13 -24.60
CA GLY A 77 -14.15 -52.73 -24.97
C GLY A 77 -15.47 -51.99 -25.01
N VAL A 78 -16.54 -52.62 -25.50
CA VAL A 78 -17.88 -52.01 -25.54
C VAL A 78 -18.47 -51.87 -24.13
N VAL A 79 -18.30 -52.87 -23.27
CA VAL A 79 -18.75 -52.80 -21.87
C VAL A 79 -18.07 -51.65 -21.13
N ASN A 80 -16.75 -51.52 -21.29
CA ASN A 80 -15.98 -50.44 -20.67
C ASN A 80 -16.36 -49.06 -21.22
N LEU A 81 -16.61 -48.94 -22.54
CA LEU A 81 -17.12 -47.70 -23.13
C LEU A 81 -18.42 -47.26 -22.46
N ILE A 82 -19.37 -48.19 -22.33
CA ILE A 82 -20.69 -47.92 -21.76
C ILE A 82 -20.55 -47.52 -20.28
N ALA A 83 -19.69 -48.19 -19.53
CA ALA A 83 -19.42 -47.86 -18.13
C ALA A 83 -18.78 -46.48 -17.96
N ASP A 84 -17.77 -46.15 -18.77
CA ASP A 84 -17.11 -44.84 -18.74
C ASP A 84 -18.06 -43.71 -19.18
N LEU A 85 -18.94 -43.97 -20.17
CA LEU A 85 -19.99 -43.03 -20.55
C LEU A 85 -21.02 -42.86 -19.44
N TYR A 86 -21.48 -43.94 -18.82
CA TYR A 86 -22.41 -43.88 -17.69
C TYR A 86 -21.84 -43.03 -16.57
N TRP A 87 -20.60 -43.32 -16.16
CA TRP A 87 -19.88 -42.54 -15.18
C TRP A 87 -19.75 -41.07 -15.60
N MET A 88 -19.38 -40.78 -16.84
CA MET A 88 -19.25 -39.40 -17.30
C MET A 88 -20.57 -38.63 -17.22
N PHE A 89 -21.68 -39.22 -17.68
CA PHE A 89 -22.96 -38.53 -17.79
C PHE A 89 -23.72 -38.41 -16.46
N GLU A 90 -23.41 -39.22 -15.46
CA GLU A 90 -23.91 -39.00 -14.09
C GLU A 90 -23.47 -37.65 -13.50
N ASP A 91 -22.33 -37.11 -13.94
CA ASP A 91 -21.78 -35.83 -13.46
C ASP A 91 -20.99 -35.16 -14.60
N PHE A 92 -21.73 -34.85 -15.68
CA PHE A 92 -21.19 -34.42 -16.96
C PHE A 92 -20.26 -33.20 -16.82
N ASP A 93 -20.69 -32.19 -16.08
CA ASP A 93 -19.97 -30.92 -15.95
C ASP A 93 -18.59 -31.07 -15.31
N ASN A 94 -18.41 -32.03 -14.39
CA ASN A 94 -17.13 -32.27 -13.72
C ASN A 94 -16.30 -33.38 -14.39
N ARG A 95 -16.94 -34.42 -14.93
CA ARG A 95 -16.25 -35.62 -15.44
C ARG A 95 -15.90 -35.52 -16.92
N PHE A 96 -16.70 -34.85 -17.74
CA PHE A 96 -16.38 -34.66 -19.15
C PHE A 96 -15.08 -33.86 -19.38
N PRO A 97 -14.80 -32.77 -18.64
CA PRO A 97 -13.51 -32.08 -18.74
C PRO A 97 -12.30 -32.98 -18.47
N LEU A 98 -12.39 -33.94 -17.54
CA LEU A 98 -11.30 -34.88 -17.24
C LEU A 98 -10.98 -35.78 -18.43
N ILE A 99 -12.02 -36.28 -19.09
CA ILE A 99 -11.90 -37.11 -20.29
C ILE A 99 -11.28 -36.31 -21.43
N LEU A 100 -11.76 -35.08 -21.64
CA LEU A 100 -11.22 -34.22 -22.69
C LEU A 100 -9.75 -33.88 -22.40
N GLN A 101 -9.39 -33.56 -21.16
CA GLN A 101 -8.01 -33.33 -20.76
C GLN A 101 -7.12 -34.51 -21.12
N ALA A 102 -7.49 -35.72 -20.72
CA ALA A 102 -6.74 -36.93 -21.07
C ALA A 102 -6.65 -37.14 -22.59
N THR A 103 -7.75 -36.87 -23.31
CA THR A 103 -7.79 -36.95 -24.78
C THR A 103 -6.83 -35.95 -25.42
N PHE A 104 -6.79 -34.71 -24.95
CA PHE A 104 -5.98 -33.64 -25.52
C PHE A 104 -4.48 -33.80 -25.19
N GLN A 105 -4.14 -34.40 -24.05
CA GLN A 105 -2.77 -34.75 -23.63
C GLN A 105 -2.13 -35.89 -24.44
N GLN A 106 -2.91 -36.69 -25.17
CA GLN A 106 -2.36 -37.69 -26.08
C GLN A 106 -1.43 -37.04 -27.13
N LYS A 107 -0.34 -37.74 -27.47
CA LYS A 107 0.61 -37.28 -28.50
C LYS A 107 -0.12 -36.94 -29.81
N ALA A 108 0.14 -35.73 -30.32
CA ALA A 108 -0.49 -35.21 -31.53
C ALA A 108 0.03 -35.91 -32.79
N THR A 109 -0.55 -37.07 -33.13
CA THR A 109 -0.29 -37.82 -34.37
C THR A 109 -1.37 -37.50 -35.42
N ARG A 110 -1.13 -37.91 -36.67
CA ARG A 110 -2.13 -37.78 -37.75
C ARG A 110 -3.42 -38.54 -37.40
N GLU A 111 -3.30 -39.68 -36.75
CA GLU A 111 -4.43 -40.54 -36.38
C GLU A 111 -5.25 -39.95 -35.24
N THR A 112 -4.62 -39.43 -34.17
CA THR A 112 -5.36 -38.81 -33.07
C THR A 112 -6.12 -37.57 -33.53
N ARG A 113 -5.54 -36.75 -34.43
CA ARG A 113 -6.25 -35.63 -35.07
C ARG A 113 -7.44 -36.10 -35.92
N LYS A 114 -7.26 -37.17 -36.71
CA LYS A 114 -8.34 -37.73 -37.53
C LYS A 114 -9.50 -38.23 -36.66
N ARG A 115 -9.21 -38.90 -35.55
CA ARG A 115 -10.22 -39.40 -34.60
C ARG A 115 -10.99 -38.27 -33.94
N ARG A 116 -10.34 -37.20 -33.47
CA ARG A 116 -11.02 -36.00 -32.93
C ARG A 116 -11.96 -35.36 -33.97
N LYS A 117 -11.51 -35.23 -35.22
CA LYS A 117 -12.36 -34.73 -36.31
C LYS A 117 -13.54 -35.65 -36.63
N ASN A 118 -13.34 -36.97 -36.55
CA ASN A 118 -14.43 -37.92 -36.70
C ASN A 118 -15.46 -37.79 -35.56
N PHE A 119 -15.01 -37.62 -34.32
CA PHE A 119 -15.91 -37.33 -33.19
C PHE A 119 -16.75 -36.08 -33.45
N GLU A 120 -16.11 -34.98 -33.85
CA GLU A 120 -16.80 -33.72 -34.17
C GLU A 120 -17.89 -33.96 -35.22
N ASN A 121 -17.54 -34.61 -36.34
CA ASN A 121 -18.49 -34.91 -37.42
C ASN A 121 -19.66 -35.81 -36.96
N ILE A 122 -19.38 -36.83 -36.12
CA ILE A 122 -20.39 -37.80 -35.66
C ILE A 122 -21.36 -37.12 -34.68
N ILE A 123 -20.86 -36.42 -33.66
CA ILE A 123 -21.75 -35.79 -32.66
C ILE A 123 -22.63 -34.71 -33.28
N THR A 124 -22.12 -33.96 -34.26
CA THR A 124 -22.92 -32.94 -34.96
C THR A 124 -24.01 -33.50 -35.87
N SER A 125 -24.08 -34.83 -36.08
CA SER A 125 -25.13 -35.42 -36.93
C SER A 125 -26.50 -35.47 -36.26
N SER A 126 -26.60 -35.14 -34.97
CA SER A 126 -27.87 -35.04 -34.22
C SER A 126 -27.96 -33.72 -33.47
N SER A 127 -29.08 -33.00 -33.65
CA SER A 127 -29.36 -31.76 -32.91
C SER A 127 -29.56 -32.00 -31.41
N ASN A 128 -29.99 -33.20 -31.01
CA ASN A 128 -30.18 -33.54 -29.60
C ASN A 128 -28.86 -33.60 -28.81
N LEU A 129 -27.73 -33.70 -29.51
CA LEU A 129 -26.39 -33.82 -28.93
C LEU A 129 -25.58 -32.52 -28.99
N GLU A 130 -26.21 -31.40 -29.36
CA GLU A 130 -25.54 -30.11 -29.50
C GLU A 130 -24.83 -29.67 -28.21
N PHE A 131 -25.40 -29.99 -27.04
CA PHE A 131 -24.79 -29.68 -25.75
C PHE A 131 -23.43 -30.36 -25.55
N ILE A 132 -23.26 -31.60 -26.03
CA ILE A 132 -21.99 -32.34 -25.97
C ILE A 132 -20.95 -31.65 -26.85
N PHE A 133 -21.36 -31.29 -28.08
CA PHE A 133 -20.48 -30.59 -29.00
C PHE A 133 -20.07 -29.23 -28.45
N ASN A 134 -20.99 -28.47 -27.87
CA ASN A 134 -20.71 -27.17 -27.27
C ASN A 134 -19.73 -27.30 -26.08
N ALA A 135 -19.93 -28.27 -25.20
CA ALA A 135 -19.02 -28.54 -24.09
C ALA A 135 -17.61 -28.95 -24.59
N TYR A 136 -17.55 -29.80 -25.61
CA TYR A 136 -16.30 -30.17 -26.27
C TYR A 136 -15.60 -28.95 -26.89
N GLN A 137 -16.33 -28.09 -27.60
CA GLN A 137 -15.77 -26.90 -28.23
C GLN A 137 -15.25 -25.91 -27.19
N ASN A 138 -15.99 -25.66 -26.12
CA ASN A 138 -15.55 -24.77 -25.04
C ASN A 138 -14.23 -25.26 -24.42
N PHE A 139 -14.16 -26.54 -24.04
CA PHE A 139 -12.94 -27.12 -23.49
C PHE A 139 -11.79 -27.12 -24.50
N ARG A 140 -12.07 -27.51 -25.76
CA ARG A 140 -11.09 -27.51 -26.84
C ARG A 140 -10.49 -26.12 -27.02
N LEU A 141 -11.30 -25.07 -27.00
CA LEU A 141 -10.85 -23.69 -27.19
C LEU A 141 -9.99 -23.20 -26.03
N GLU A 142 -10.39 -23.48 -24.79
CA GLU A 142 -9.57 -23.18 -23.60
C GLU A 142 -8.21 -23.88 -23.67
N HIS A 143 -8.21 -25.18 -23.92
CA HIS A 143 -7.01 -25.99 -24.00
C HIS A 143 -6.14 -25.64 -25.23
N TYR A 144 -6.75 -25.30 -26.35
CA TYR A 144 -6.06 -24.88 -27.58
C TYR A 144 -5.26 -23.60 -27.35
N ILE A 145 -5.81 -22.68 -26.56
CA ILE A 145 -5.18 -21.42 -26.22
C ILE A 145 -4.03 -21.64 -25.23
N HIS A 146 -4.22 -22.49 -24.22
CA HIS A 146 -3.22 -22.77 -23.20
C HIS A 146 -2.03 -23.62 -23.66
N GLU A 147 -2.28 -24.65 -24.49
CA GLU A 147 -1.25 -25.65 -24.82
C GLU A 147 -0.80 -25.64 -26.29
N MET A 148 -1.59 -25.06 -27.22
CA MET A 148 -1.22 -25.05 -28.64
C MET A 148 -0.67 -23.70 -29.09
N ASN A 149 0.39 -23.80 -29.89
CA ASN A 149 0.95 -22.72 -30.68
C ASN A 149 -0.10 -22.16 -31.66
N VAL A 150 -0.95 -21.24 -31.18
CA VAL A 150 -1.99 -20.59 -31.98
C VAL A 150 -1.38 -20.09 -33.31
N PRO A 151 -1.83 -20.60 -34.47
CA PRO A 151 -1.34 -20.14 -35.76
C PRO A 151 -1.73 -18.67 -35.96
N LYS A 152 -0.83 -17.87 -36.56
CA LYS A 152 -1.11 -16.45 -36.87
C LYS A 152 -2.39 -16.26 -37.69
N ASN A 153 -2.78 -17.26 -38.49
CA ASN A 153 -3.94 -17.22 -39.37
C ASN A 153 -5.12 -18.06 -38.84
N ILE A 154 -5.35 -18.11 -37.52
CA ILE A 154 -6.43 -18.94 -36.96
C ILE A 154 -7.79 -18.67 -37.62
N LYS A 155 -8.08 -17.41 -37.98
CA LYS A 155 -9.33 -17.03 -38.65
C LYS A 155 -9.58 -17.76 -39.97
N SER A 156 -8.54 -18.14 -40.72
CA SER A 156 -8.68 -18.89 -41.98
C SER A 156 -8.86 -20.40 -41.76
N PHE A 157 -8.48 -20.92 -40.59
CA PHE A 157 -8.52 -22.36 -40.29
C PHE A 157 -9.66 -22.74 -39.33
N ASP A 158 -10.03 -21.83 -38.43
CA ASP A 158 -11.05 -22.01 -37.40
C ASP A 158 -11.62 -20.64 -36.96
N ASN A 159 -12.70 -20.22 -37.61
CA ASN A 159 -13.35 -18.94 -37.32
C ASN A 159 -13.98 -18.93 -35.91
N HIS A 160 -14.46 -20.07 -35.41
CA HIS A 160 -15.05 -20.16 -34.08
C HIS A 160 -14.01 -19.88 -32.99
N ALA A 161 -12.80 -20.44 -33.16
CA ALA A 161 -11.69 -20.16 -32.26
C ALA A 161 -11.22 -18.70 -32.33
N ALA A 162 -11.21 -18.10 -33.52
CA ALA A 162 -10.88 -16.69 -33.69
C ALA A 162 -11.85 -15.78 -32.92
N VAL A 163 -13.16 -16.00 -33.06
CA VAL A 163 -14.21 -15.25 -32.35
C VAL A 163 -14.11 -15.43 -30.84
N PHE A 164 -13.82 -16.64 -30.37
CA PHE A 164 -13.64 -16.90 -28.94
C PHE A 164 -12.43 -16.17 -28.35
N ILE A 165 -11.31 -16.14 -29.08
CA ILE A 165 -10.10 -15.40 -28.66
C ILE A 165 -10.41 -13.90 -28.59
N GLU A 166 -11.00 -13.33 -29.65
CA GLU A 166 -11.36 -11.91 -29.70
C GLU A 166 -12.32 -11.49 -28.57
N LYS A 167 -13.23 -12.38 -28.16
CA LYS A 167 -14.19 -12.12 -27.09
C LYS A 167 -13.56 -12.13 -25.69
N ASN A 168 -12.67 -13.10 -25.42
CA ASN A 168 -12.21 -13.40 -24.05
C ASN A 168 -10.79 -12.91 -23.74
N TYR A 169 -9.99 -12.61 -24.77
CA TYR A 169 -8.57 -12.31 -24.61
C TYR A 169 -8.17 -11.04 -25.35
N LEU A 170 -7.16 -10.36 -24.81
CA LEU A 170 -6.49 -9.22 -25.40
C LEU A 170 -5.07 -9.60 -25.79
N THR A 171 -4.62 -9.06 -26.91
CA THR A 171 -3.20 -9.08 -27.29
C THR A 171 -2.43 -8.01 -26.53
N MET A 172 -1.11 -8.16 -26.45
CA MET A 172 -0.23 -7.15 -25.84
C MET A 172 -0.44 -5.74 -26.45
N MET A 173 -0.64 -5.66 -27.78
CA MET A 173 -0.89 -4.39 -28.45
C MET A 173 -2.23 -3.76 -28.04
N GLN A 174 -3.28 -4.57 -27.92
CA GLN A 174 -4.59 -4.11 -27.46
C GLN A 174 -4.53 -3.62 -26.02
N VAL A 175 -3.83 -4.33 -25.13
CA VAL A 175 -3.63 -3.87 -23.74
C VAL A 175 -2.93 -2.51 -23.72
N LYS A 176 -1.84 -2.35 -24.48
CA LYS A 176 -1.11 -1.08 -24.54
C LYS A 176 -1.98 0.07 -25.06
N MET A 177 -2.72 -0.15 -26.15
CA MET A 177 -3.55 0.88 -26.76
C MET A 177 -4.78 1.23 -25.93
N GLN A 178 -5.46 0.23 -25.36
CA GLN A 178 -6.70 0.43 -24.61
C GLN A 178 -6.46 1.09 -23.26
N PHE A 179 -5.35 0.77 -22.58
CA PHE A 179 -5.04 1.27 -21.24
C PHE A 179 -3.94 2.34 -21.21
N GLY A 180 -3.35 2.70 -22.36
CA GLY A 180 -2.30 3.72 -22.44
C GLY A 180 -1.03 3.36 -21.66
N ILE A 181 -0.68 2.07 -21.63
CA ILE A 181 0.46 1.54 -20.86
C ILE A 181 1.67 1.37 -21.78
N VAL A 182 2.85 1.79 -21.31
CA VAL A 182 4.11 1.64 -22.06
C VAL A 182 4.76 0.28 -21.84
N ASP A 183 5.70 -0.10 -22.70
CA ASP A 183 6.33 -1.44 -22.66
C ASP A 183 7.04 -1.72 -21.32
N SER A 184 7.73 -0.73 -20.75
CA SER A 184 8.42 -0.88 -19.46
C SER A 184 7.45 -1.15 -18.30
N GLU A 185 6.33 -0.42 -18.26
CA GLU A 185 5.28 -0.61 -17.25
C GLU A 185 4.66 -2.00 -17.37
N LEU A 186 4.34 -2.44 -18.60
CA LEU A 186 3.76 -3.76 -18.83
C LEU A 186 4.75 -4.87 -18.48
N ALA A 187 6.03 -4.72 -18.81
CA ALA A 187 7.08 -5.67 -18.44
C ALA A 187 7.21 -5.78 -16.90
N CYS A 188 7.20 -4.65 -16.20
CA CYS A 188 7.22 -4.61 -14.75
C CYS A 188 5.99 -5.31 -14.16
N LEU A 189 4.79 -5.04 -14.68
CA LEU A 189 3.56 -5.71 -14.26
C LEU A 189 3.64 -7.23 -14.47
N MET A 190 4.13 -7.67 -15.63
CA MET A 190 4.29 -9.09 -15.95
C MET A 190 5.28 -9.82 -15.03
N SER A 191 6.21 -9.10 -14.40
CA SER A 191 7.11 -9.67 -13.39
C SER A 191 6.44 -9.90 -12.02
N LYS A 192 5.37 -9.17 -11.70
CA LYS A 192 4.64 -9.30 -10.44
C LYS A 192 3.88 -10.63 -10.37
N SER A 193 3.97 -11.32 -9.23
CA SER A 193 3.28 -12.60 -9.00
C SER A 193 1.76 -12.48 -9.16
N SER A 194 1.16 -11.38 -8.69
CA SER A 194 -0.28 -11.13 -8.78
C SER A 194 -0.79 -10.99 -10.21
N PHE A 195 0.04 -10.54 -11.15
CA PHE A 195 -0.36 -10.37 -12.55
C PHE A 195 -0.17 -11.64 -13.40
N LYS A 196 0.56 -12.64 -12.91
CA LYS A 196 0.82 -13.90 -13.64
C LYS A 196 -0.45 -14.67 -13.98
N GLU A 197 -1.53 -14.51 -13.22
CA GLU A 197 -2.80 -15.15 -13.53
C GLU A 197 -3.61 -14.46 -14.64
N CYS A 198 -3.26 -13.21 -14.95
CA CYS A 198 -3.95 -12.39 -15.94
C CYS A 198 -3.52 -12.74 -17.36
N TYR A 199 -2.37 -13.38 -17.55
CA TYR A 199 -1.84 -13.69 -18.87
C TYR A 199 -1.25 -15.09 -18.95
N PHE A 200 -1.06 -15.58 -20.16
CA PHE A 200 -0.20 -16.72 -20.43
C PHE A 200 0.58 -16.47 -21.72
N ASN A 201 1.72 -17.15 -21.84
CA ASN A 201 2.60 -17.07 -23.01
C ASN A 201 2.77 -18.47 -23.58
N ASN A 202 2.41 -18.66 -24.84
CA ASN A 202 2.54 -19.95 -25.54
C ASN A 202 3.85 -20.09 -26.34
N GLY A 203 4.82 -19.19 -26.12
CA GLY A 203 6.11 -19.12 -26.83
C GLY A 203 6.07 -18.33 -28.13
N ARG A 204 4.88 -18.08 -28.71
CA ARG A 204 4.71 -17.27 -29.93
C ARG A 204 4.03 -15.93 -29.66
N ALA A 205 3.08 -15.91 -28.73
CA ALA A 205 2.31 -14.74 -28.37
C ALA A 205 1.93 -14.78 -26.89
N THR A 206 1.71 -13.59 -26.34
CA THR A 206 1.16 -13.40 -25.01
C THR A 206 -0.29 -12.95 -25.14
N TYR A 207 -1.18 -13.64 -24.44
CA TYR A 207 -2.60 -13.30 -24.38
C TYR A 207 -2.99 -12.99 -22.95
N PHE A 208 -3.83 -11.96 -22.82
CA PHE A 208 -4.29 -11.42 -21.55
C PHE A 208 -5.78 -11.71 -21.40
N LYS A 209 -6.19 -12.34 -20.30
CA LYS A 209 -7.60 -12.61 -20.00
C LYS A 209 -8.30 -11.29 -19.79
N LYS A 210 -9.30 -10.96 -20.62
CA LYS A 210 -9.91 -9.63 -20.68
C LYS A 210 -10.41 -9.15 -19.32
N ASN A 211 -11.31 -9.91 -18.68
CA ASN A 211 -11.94 -9.51 -17.41
C ASN A 211 -10.91 -9.29 -16.28
N LYS A 212 -10.01 -10.25 -16.06
CA LYS A 212 -8.98 -10.15 -15.00
C LYS A 212 -8.00 -9.00 -15.26
N THR A 213 -7.60 -8.82 -16.53
CA THR A 213 -6.66 -7.79 -16.92
C THR A 213 -7.29 -6.40 -16.79
N GLU A 214 -8.55 -6.24 -17.18
CA GLU A 214 -9.29 -4.99 -17.05
C GLU A 214 -9.37 -4.52 -15.60
N GLU A 215 -9.78 -5.40 -14.68
CA GLU A 215 -9.87 -5.10 -13.25
C GLU A 215 -8.51 -4.67 -12.67
N PHE A 216 -7.47 -5.47 -12.92
CA PHE A 216 -6.13 -5.20 -12.40
C PHE A 216 -5.54 -3.90 -12.97
N LEU A 217 -5.73 -3.65 -14.28
CA LEU A 217 -5.19 -2.45 -14.91
C LEU A 217 -5.95 -1.18 -14.50
N GLN A 218 -7.24 -1.26 -14.19
CA GLN A 218 -7.98 -0.11 -13.65
C GLN A 218 -7.43 0.30 -12.28
N GLU A 219 -7.16 -0.66 -11.40
CA GLU A 219 -6.52 -0.38 -10.11
C GLU A 219 -5.11 0.20 -10.29
N PHE A 220 -4.31 -0.41 -11.17
CA PHE A 220 -2.98 0.09 -11.53
C PHE A 220 -3.01 1.54 -12.04
N LEU A 221 -3.94 1.87 -12.95
CA LEU A 221 -4.07 3.23 -13.47
C LEU A 221 -4.51 4.23 -12.39
N LYS A 222 -5.35 3.80 -11.45
CA LYS A 222 -5.74 4.61 -10.29
C LYS A 222 -4.55 4.89 -9.40
N GLU A 223 -3.73 3.90 -9.11
CA GLU A 223 -2.47 4.08 -8.36
C GLU A 223 -1.51 5.00 -9.11
N LYS A 224 -1.28 4.76 -10.41
CA LYS A 224 -0.45 5.60 -11.27
C LYS A 224 -0.86 7.07 -11.20
N SER A 225 -2.17 7.33 -11.25
CA SER A 225 -2.70 8.70 -11.22
C SER A 225 -2.48 9.43 -9.89
N ASP A 226 -2.29 8.69 -8.80
CA ASP A 226 -1.95 9.23 -7.48
C ASP A 226 -0.45 9.52 -7.33
N LYS A 227 0.41 8.87 -8.11
CA LYS A 227 1.86 9.08 -8.04
C LYS A 227 2.28 10.27 -8.89
N VAL A 228 3.17 11.09 -8.35
CA VAL A 228 3.70 12.29 -9.02
C VAL A 228 5.20 12.41 -8.82
N ALA A 229 5.87 12.98 -9.82
CA ALA A 229 7.26 13.39 -9.68
C ALA A 229 7.39 14.67 -8.82
N ALA A 230 8.60 14.95 -8.34
CA ALA A 230 8.89 16.14 -7.54
C ALA A 230 8.49 17.46 -8.24
N LEU A 231 8.60 17.53 -9.57
CA LEU A 231 8.20 18.71 -10.36
C LEU A 231 6.69 18.97 -10.32
N GLU A 232 5.89 17.91 -10.44
CA GLU A 232 4.44 18.01 -10.33
C GLU A 232 4.02 18.31 -8.89
N ALA A 233 4.68 17.68 -7.91
CA ALA A 233 4.46 17.97 -6.48
C ALA A 233 4.74 19.45 -6.15
N ALA A 234 5.83 20.01 -6.70
CA ALA A 234 6.17 21.43 -6.57
C ALA A 234 5.04 22.34 -7.12
N THR A 235 4.45 21.94 -8.25
CA THR A 235 3.34 22.67 -8.89
C THR A 235 2.05 22.63 -8.06
N ILE A 236 1.76 21.48 -7.43
CA ILE A 236 0.61 21.30 -6.52
C ILE A 236 0.80 22.14 -5.25
N LEU A 237 2.01 22.11 -4.67
CA LEU A 237 2.35 22.85 -3.45
C LEU A 237 2.53 24.36 -3.69
N GLY A 238 2.80 24.79 -4.93
CA GLY A 238 3.11 26.18 -5.28
C GLY A 238 4.48 26.64 -4.77
N ILE A 239 5.48 25.77 -4.84
CA ILE A 239 6.86 26.04 -4.41
C ILE A 239 7.86 25.57 -5.46
N ASN A 240 9.14 25.88 -5.28
CA ASN A 240 10.21 25.37 -6.14
C ASN A 240 10.52 23.90 -5.82
N VAL A 241 11.02 23.16 -6.81
CA VAL A 241 11.38 21.73 -6.68
C VAL A 241 12.40 21.50 -5.56
N ASP A 242 13.39 22.39 -5.41
CA ASP A 242 14.38 22.31 -4.32
C ASP A 242 13.73 22.29 -2.93
N ARG A 243 12.63 23.04 -2.76
CA ARG A 243 11.89 23.10 -1.50
C ARG A 243 11.10 21.82 -1.23
N VAL A 244 10.73 21.06 -2.27
CA VAL A 244 10.14 19.74 -2.10
C VAL A 244 11.17 18.77 -1.53
N TYR A 245 12.42 18.85 -1.97
CA TYR A 245 13.50 18.03 -1.41
C TYR A 245 13.83 18.42 0.04
N ASP A 246 13.76 19.71 0.40
CA ASP A 246 13.85 20.15 1.80
C ASP A 246 12.76 19.46 2.67
N PHE A 247 11.51 19.39 2.18
CA PHE A 247 10.42 18.71 2.90
C PHE A 247 10.63 17.21 3.04
N LEU A 248 11.21 16.56 2.03
CA LEU A 248 11.54 15.14 2.09
C LEU A 248 12.67 14.86 3.09
N LYS A 249 13.69 15.72 3.11
CA LYS A 249 14.82 15.62 4.03
C LYS A 249 14.40 15.81 5.49
N ASP A 250 13.48 16.74 5.72
CA ASP A 250 12.98 17.06 7.06
C ASP A 250 11.81 16.15 7.51
N GLY A 251 11.45 15.14 6.72
CA GLY A 251 10.41 14.17 7.05
C GLY A 251 8.98 14.72 7.05
N LEU A 252 8.75 15.86 6.39
CA LEU A 252 7.41 16.44 6.21
C LEU A 252 6.62 15.75 5.09
N LEU A 253 7.34 15.25 4.08
CA LEU A 253 6.83 14.38 3.02
C LEU A 253 7.72 13.13 2.97
N GLU A 254 7.19 12.04 2.42
CA GLU A 254 7.91 10.79 2.27
C GLU A 254 7.84 10.31 0.82
N TYR A 255 8.90 9.65 0.38
CA TYR A 255 8.84 8.95 -0.90
C TYR A 255 7.81 7.83 -0.82
N SER A 256 7.07 7.69 -1.91
CA SER A 256 6.07 6.66 -2.10
C SER A 256 6.41 5.92 -3.39
N PRO A 257 7.35 4.95 -3.33
CA PRO A 257 7.88 4.26 -4.51
C PRO A 257 6.78 3.69 -5.39
N TYR A 258 7.01 3.71 -6.69
CA TYR A 258 6.08 3.19 -7.68
C TYR A 258 6.81 2.45 -8.79
N LEU A 259 6.47 1.17 -8.96
CA LEU A 259 7.19 0.25 -9.84
C LEU A 259 8.68 0.20 -9.50
N GLU A 260 9.53 0.70 -10.40
CA GLU A 260 10.99 0.76 -10.25
C GLU A 260 11.48 2.15 -9.84
N ASP A 261 10.60 3.16 -9.78
CA ASP A 261 10.96 4.52 -9.39
C ASP A 261 10.76 4.70 -7.88
N ASP A 262 11.86 4.89 -7.16
CA ASP A 262 11.89 5.13 -5.72
C ASP A 262 11.62 6.59 -5.34
N ARG A 263 11.56 7.51 -6.33
CA ARG A 263 11.47 8.97 -6.12
C ARG A 263 10.10 9.57 -6.42
N THR A 264 9.06 8.76 -6.44
CA THR A 264 7.69 9.24 -6.60
C THR A 264 7.07 9.69 -5.28
N LEU A 265 6.09 10.58 -5.35
CA LEU A 265 5.33 11.13 -4.23
C LEU A 265 3.84 10.82 -4.42
N SER A 266 3.08 10.72 -3.34
CA SER A 266 1.62 10.52 -3.42
C SER A 266 0.88 11.87 -3.41
N LYS A 267 -0.03 12.09 -4.36
CA LYS A 267 -0.94 13.26 -4.38
C LYS A 267 -1.79 13.28 -3.12
N LYS A 268 -2.29 12.14 -2.66
CA LYS A 268 -3.01 12.05 -1.38
C LYS A 268 -2.18 12.57 -0.22
N GLN A 269 -0.92 12.18 -0.11
CA GLN A 269 -0.04 12.65 0.95
C GLN A 269 0.21 14.17 0.86
N ILE A 270 0.45 14.68 -0.36
CA ILE A 270 0.63 16.13 -0.59
C ILE A 270 -0.62 16.91 -0.19
N ASN A 271 -1.79 16.42 -0.57
CA ASN A 271 -3.07 17.05 -0.22
C ASN A 271 -3.34 16.99 1.28
N GLN A 272 -3.06 15.86 1.94
CA GLN A 272 -3.15 15.73 3.40
C GLN A 272 -2.19 16.70 4.10
N PHE A 273 -0.98 16.86 3.58
CA PHE A 273 -0.02 17.84 4.06
C PHE A 273 -0.57 19.27 3.96
N LEU A 274 -1.12 19.66 2.80
CA LEU A 274 -1.76 20.97 2.64
C LEU A 274 -2.95 21.15 3.58
N SER A 275 -3.80 20.14 3.72
CA SER A 275 -4.93 20.16 4.66
C SER A 275 -4.46 20.35 6.11
N SER A 276 -3.31 19.77 6.50
CA SER A 276 -2.78 19.89 7.86
C SER A 276 -2.37 21.31 8.27
N ILE A 277 -2.17 22.20 7.31
CA ILE A 277 -1.81 23.61 7.55
C ILE A 277 -3.03 24.40 8.07
N ASN A 278 -4.25 23.97 7.72
CA ASN A 278 -5.51 24.57 8.18
C ASN A 278 -5.55 26.12 8.07
N ALA A 279 -5.13 26.66 6.92
CA ALA A 279 -5.13 28.11 6.71
C ALA A 279 -6.55 28.70 6.77
N ILE A 280 -6.70 29.82 7.49
CA ILE A 280 -7.98 30.50 7.70
C ILE A 280 -8.29 31.41 6.51
N LYS A 281 -9.48 31.25 5.93
CA LYS A 281 -9.94 32.10 4.83
C LYS A 281 -10.25 33.51 5.32
N ILE A 282 -9.70 34.52 4.65
CA ILE A 282 -9.88 35.95 4.96
C ILE A 282 -10.19 36.74 3.69
N ASN A 283 -10.97 37.82 3.84
CA ASN A 283 -11.27 38.73 2.73
C ASN A 283 -10.25 39.87 2.63
N GLU A 284 -9.69 40.30 3.76
CA GLU A 284 -8.74 41.41 3.84
C GLU A 284 -7.36 40.96 4.30
N VAL A 285 -6.34 41.32 3.52
CA VAL A 285 -4.93 40.99 3.75
C VAL A 285 -4.13 42.14 4.36
N ARG A 286 -4.82 43.23 4.75
CA ARG A 286 -4.18 44.44 5.26
C ARG A 286 -3.36 44.10 6.51
N ASN A 287 -2.11 44.58 6.54
CA ASN A 287 -1.10 44.34 7.57
C ASN A 287 -0.51 42.92 7.66
N LYS A 288 -0.89 42.00 6.76
CA LYS A 288 -0.27 40.67 6.67
C LYS A 288 0.89 40.65 5.67
N ILE A 289 1.78 39.68 5.81
CA ILE A 289 2.92 39.46 4.91
C ILE A 289 2.77 38.14 4.17
N THR A 290 3.14 38.13 2.89
CA THR A 290 3.16 36.92 2.05
C THR A 290 4.29 35.98 2.46
N LEU A 291 4.18 34.71 2.08
CA LEU A 291 5.24 33.72 2.25
C LEU A 291 6.61 34.22 1.73
N ALA A 292 6.65 34.78 0.52
CA ALA A 292 7.88 35.29 -0.08
C ALA A 292 8.52 36.41 0.77
N ARG A 293 7.70 37.37 1.23
CA ARG A 293 8.17 38.48 2.08
C ARG A 293 8.62 38.00 3.46
N CYS A 294 8.09 36.90 3.98
CA CYS A 294 8.57 36.32 5.24
C CYS A 294 10.05 35.92 5.12
N PHE A 295 10.41 35.24 4.03
CA PHE A 295 11.81 34.84 3.81
C PHE A 295 12.72 36.03 3.55
N GLU A 296 12.27 37.06 2.82
CA GLU A 296 13.05 38.28 2.64
C GLU A 296 13.31 39.00 3.97
N LYS A 297 12.27 39.19 4.78
CA LYS A 297 12.33 39.95 6.03
C LYS A 297 13.10 39.23 7.14
N TYR A 298 13.00 37.90 7.20
CA TYR A 298 13.56 37.09 8.27
C TYR A 298 14.72 36.19 7.81
N ASN A 299 15.32 36.47 6.65
CA ASN A 299 16.47 35.72 6.14
C ASN A 299 17.63 35.70 7.16
N THR A 300 17.93 36.85 7.76
CA THR A 300 18.99 37.01 8.77
C THR A 300 18.69 36.31 10.10
N SER A 301 17.41 35.97 10.34
CA SER A 301 16.97 35.20 11.50
C SER A 301 17.03 33.68 11.25
N GLY A 302 17.42 33.24 10.05
CA GLY A 302 17.56 31.83 9.69
C GLY A 302 16.24 31.12 9.41
N LEU A 303 15.15 31.85 9.12
CA LEU A 303 13.85 31.26 8.83
C LEU A 303 13.91 30.42 7.54
N SER A 304 13.69 29.12 7.66
CA SER A 304 13.52 28.20 6.53
C SER A 304 12.05 27.82 6.33
N LEU A 305 11.70 27.33 5.13
CA LEU A 305 10.33 26.90 4.83
C LEU A 305 9.87 25.73 5.72
N PRO A 306 10.67 24.67 5.94
CA PRO A 306 10.31 23.61 6.87
C PRO A 306 10.06 24.11 8.30
N GLN A 307 10.86 25.06 8.79
CA GLN A 307 10.63 25.69 10.10
C GLN A 307 9.34 26.52 10.14
N LEU A 308 9.01 27.24 9.07
CA LEU A 308 7.74 27.97 9.02
C LEU A 308 6.56 27.00 9.09
N ILE A 309 6.63 25.88 8.35
CA ILE A 309 5.60 24.84 8.39
C ILE A 309 5.50 24.20 9.77
N SER A 310 6.63 23.94 10.46
CA SER A 310 6.59 23.41 11.82
C SER A 310 5.98 24.40 12.81
N PHE A 311 6.20 25.71 12.63
CA PHE A 311 5.54 26.73 13.44
C PHE A 311 4.02 26.72 13.29
N ILE A 312 3.52 26.47 12.08
CA ILE A 312 2.09 26.38 11.82
C ILE A 312 1.52 25.12 12.47
N ARG A 313 2.14 23.96 12.23
CA ARG A 313 1.60 22.66 12.63
C ARG A 313 1.75 22.37 14.13
N ILE A 314 2.83 22.82 14.76
CA ILE A 314 3.21 22.45 16.13
C ILE A 314 3.08 23.65 17.08
N ASN A 315 3.61 24.81 16.68
CA ASN A 315 3.75 25.94 17.60
C ASN A 315 2.59 26.94 17.54
N GLY A 316 1.54 26.63 16.77
CA GLY A 316 0.28 27.39 16.73
C GLY A 316 0.33 28.69 15.94
N LEU A 317 1.27 28.86 15.00
CA LEU A 317 1.29 30.02 14.10
C LEU A 317 0.08 29.96 13.16
N PHE A 318 -0.76 30.98 13.15
CA PHE A 318 -1.90 31.04 12.23
C PHE A 318 -1.46 31.41 10.82
N ALA A 319 -1.86 30.58 9.85
CA ALA A 319 -1.75 30.87 8.43
C ALA A 319 -3.10 31.36 7.89
N TYR A 320 -3.08 32.30 6.95
CA TYR A 320 -4.27 32.85 6.31
C TYR A 320 -4.21 32.70 4.79
N THR A 321 -5.37 32.61 4.12
CA THR A 321 -5.48 32.54 2.65
C THR A 321 -6.69 33.33 2.16
N GLN A 322 -6.68 33.78 0.90
CA GLN A 322 -7.85 34.38 0.24
C GLN A 322 -8.69 33.35 -0.52
N GLU A 323 -8.08 32.23 -0.93
CA GLU A 323 -8.69 31.22 -1.80
C GLU A 323 -8.64 29.82 -1.17
N VAL A 324 -9.60 28.97 -1.56
CA VAL A 324 -9.64 27.55 -1.21
C VAL A 324 -10.06 26.78 -2.46
N PRO A 325 -9.31 25.74 -2.90
CA PRO A 325 -8.04 25.26 -2.35
C PRO A 325 -6.89 26.26 -2.52
N TYR A 326 -5.92 26.23 -1.60
CA TYR A 326 -4.77 27.13 -1.61
C TYR A 326 -3.47 26.37 -1.86
N LYS A 327 -2.46 27.09 -2.35
CA LYS A 327 -1.07 26.65 -2.37
C LYS A 327 -0.29 27.32 -1.24
N LEU A 328 0.94 26.86 -0.99
CA LEU A 328 1.81 27.46 0.03
C LEU A 328 2.17 28.91 -0.29
N CYS A 329 2.34 29.24 -1.57
CA CYS A 329 2.62 30.62 -2.00
C CYS A 329 1.50 31.61 -1.70
N ASP A 330 0.27 31.11 -1.51
CA ASP A 330 -0.92 31.92 -1.27
C ASP A 330 -1.15 32.20 0.22
N LEU A 331 -0.21 31.76 1.08
CA LEU A 331 -0.29 31.93 2.52
C LEU A 331 0.19 33.32 2.97
N PHE A 332 -0.56 33.86 3.92
CA PHE A 332 -0.30 35.12 4.59
C PHE A 332 -0.13 34.92 6.10
N PHE A 333 0.71 35.76 6.71
CA PHE A 333 1.06 35.66 8.13
C PHE A 333 1.01 37.02 8.81
N GLU A 334 0.72 37.00 10.11
CA GLU A 334 0.85 38.19 10.97
C GLU A 334 2.34 38.44 11.30
N PRO A 335 2.90 39.62 10.97
CA PRO A 335 4.33 39.88 11.17
C PRO A 335 4.78 39.79 12.62
N THR A 336 3.94 40.22 13.56
CA THR A 336 4.21 40.24 15.00
C THR A 336 4.23 38.82 15.57
N ASP A 337 3.26 37.99 15.18
CA ASP A 337 3.16 36.60 15.64
C ASP A 337 4.35 35.77 15.15
N LEU A 338 4.69 35.89 13.85
CA LEU A 338 5.86 35.22 13.29
C LEU A 338 7.18 35.65 13.97
N ALA A 339 7.33 36.94 14.28
CA ALA A 339 8.50 37.44 14.99
C ALA A 339 8.61 36.87 16.42
N ASN A 340 7.48 36.74 17.11
CA ASN A 340 7.41 36.12 18.44
C ASN A 340 7.81 34.64 18.36
N LYS A 341 7.28 33.87 17.39
CA LYS A 341 7.64 32.46 17.19
C LYS A 341 9.11 32.25 16.86
N LEU A 342 9.69 33.10 16.03
CA LEU A 342 11.14 33.08 15.77
C LEU A 342 11.96 33.36 17.03
N LYS A 343 11.51 34.28 17.88
CA LYS A 343 12.17 34.59 19.15
C LYS A 343 12.06 33.42 20.13
N GLU A 344 10.89 32.82 20.27
CA GLU A 344 10.65 31.62 21.09
C GLU A 344 11.54 30.47 20.64
N HIS A 345 11.55 30.15 19.36
CA HIS A 345 12.37 29.08 18.80
C HIS A 345 13.87 29.31 19.04
N ARG A 346 14.34 30.55 18.91
CA ARG A 346 15.74 30.90 19.17
C ARG A 346 16.12 30.73 20.65
N ILE A 347 15.19 31.03 21.56
CA ILE A 347 15.40 30.81 23.01
C ILE A 347 15.46 29.31 23.28
N PHE A 348 14.55 28.54 22.68
CA PHE A 348 14.52 27.08 22.85
C PHE A 348 15.81 26.41 22.33
N THR A 349 16.30 26.85 21.17
CA THR A 349 17.49 26.24 20.53
C THR A 349 18.82 26.71 21.12
N ASN A 350 18.95 28.00 21.44
CA ASN A 350 20.24 28.58 21.84
C ASN A 350 20.25 29.09 23.29
N GLY A 351 19.17 28.94 24.04
CA GLY A 351 19.04 29.46 25.40
C GLY A 351 18.84 30.99 25.47
N TYR A 352 18.76 31.49 26.71
CA TYR A 352 18.55 32.91 26.99
C TYR A 352 19.84 33.71 26.82
N ASN A 353 19.72 34.91 26.24
CA ASN A 353 20.82 35.87 26.25
C ASN A 353 20.90 36.62 27.59
N LEU A 354 22.05 37.26 27.88
CA LEU A 354 22.29 37.99 29.14
C LEU A 354 21.16 38.99 29.50
N LYS A 355 20.64 39.71 28.51
CA LYS A 355 19.56 40.69 28.71
C LYS A 355 18.26 40.00 29.11
N GLN A 356 17.92 38.87 28.47
CA GLN A 356 16.75 38.08 28.82
C GLN A 356 16.89 37.46 30.21
N VAL A 357 18.05 36.91 30.56
CA VAL A 357 18.32 36.40 31.93
C VAL A 357 18.14 37.51 32.96
N SER A 358 18.63 38.72 32.66
CA SER A 358 18.48 39.87 33.56
C SER A 358 17.01 40.24 33.80
N GLN A 359 16.18 40.14 32.75
CA GLN A 359 14.73 40.38 32.84
C GLN A 359 14.04 39.27 33.64
N GLU A 360 14.37 38.00 33.35
CA GLU A 360 13.82 36.84 34.04
C GLU A 360 14.17 36.78 35.54
N LEU A 361 15.41 37.14 35.89
CA LEU A 361 15.88 37.20 37.27
C LEU A 361 15.66 38.58 37.93
N LYS A 362 14.94 39.50 37.26
CA LYS A 362 14.63 40.86 37.73
C LYS A 362 15.85 41.61 38.31
N CYS A 363 17.00 41.50 37.63
CA CYS A 363 18.24 42.12 38.07
C CYS A 363 18.99 42.77 36.90
N SER A 364 20.10 43.46 37.17
CA SER A 364 20.93 44.04 36.11
C SER A 364 21.84 42.97 35.49
N GLU A 365 22.20 43.13 34.21
CA GLU A 365 23.14 42.24 33.50
C GLU A 365 24.47 42.05 34.26
N ARG A 366 24.98 43.12 34.89
CA ARG A 366 26.18 43.07 35.75
C ARG A 366 25.98 42.16 36.96
N THR A 367 24.77 42.07 37.49
CA THR A 367 24.43 41.22 38.62
C THR A 367 24.34 39.75 38.19
N VAL A 368 23.78 39.47 37.01
CA VAL A 368 23.79 38.12 36.42
C VAL A 368 25.22 37.59 36.29
N LEU A 369 26.16 38.39 35.74
CA LEU A 369 27.56 37.97 35.63
C LEU A 369 28.23 37.76 36.99
N LYS A 370 27.80 38.47 38.04
CA LYS A 370 28.27 38.20 39.41
C LYS A 370 27.75 36.86 39.93
N TYR A 371 26.53 36.44 39.58
CA TYR A 371 26.00 35.13 39.95
C TYR A 371 26.81 34.01 39.29
N VAL A 372 27.20 34.19 38.03
CA VAL A 372 28.12 33.28 37.33
C VAL A 372 29.47 33.22 38.02
N ASN A 373 30.08 34.37 38.34
CA ASN A 373 31.39 34.41 39.02
C ASN A 373 31.35 33.81 40.43
N ALA A 374 30.21 33.88 41.10
CA ALA A 374 29.98 33.29 42.41
C ALA A 374 29.70 31.77 42.35
N GLY A 375 29.57 31.19 41.14
CA GLY A 375 29.21 29.79 40.95
C GLY A 375 27.75 29.47 41.28
N LEU A 376 26.88 30.49 41.37
CA LEU A 376 25.46 30.31 41.68
C LEU A 376 24.62 30.04 40.43
N LEU A 377 25.07 30.52 39.27
CA LEU A 377 24.47 30.27 37.96
C LEU A 377 25.49 29.55 37.09
N GLY A 378 25.03 28.63 36.23
CA GLY A 378 25.86 27.92 35.27
C GLY A 378 26.69 28.87 34.39
N LYS A 379 27.85 28.38 33.92
CA LYS A 379 28.73 29.19 33.06
C LYS A 379 28.08 29.34 31.67
N PRO A 380 27.88 30.57 31.18
CA PRO A 380 27.27 30.78 29.88
C PRO A 380 28.22 30.34 28.75
N ILE A 381 27.63 29.86 27.66
CA ILE A 381 28.33 29.67 26.40
C ILE A 381 28.54 31.05 25.77
N VAL A 382 29.77 31.37 25.38
CA VAL A 382 30.11 32.64 24.76
C VAL A 382 30.18 32.46 23.25
N GLU A 383 29.15 32.92 22.55
CA GLU A 383 29.13 32.94 21.09
C GLU A 383 29.80 34.20 20.58
N LYS A 384 30.87 34.03 19.80
CA LYS A 384 31.52 35.15 19.10
C LYS A 384 30.70 35.47 17.84
N ILE A 385 30.04 36.62 17.83
CA ILE A 385 29.30 37.08 16.64
C ILE A 385 30.29 37.61 15.62
N ASN A 386 31.13 38.57 16.02
CA ASN A 386 32.16 39.21 15.20
C ASN A 386 33.42 39.43 16.05
N ASN A 387 34.52 39.91 15.46
CA ASN A 387 35.78 40.20 16.19
C ASN A 387 35.66 41.17 17.38
N ARG A 388 34.55 41.90 17.53
CA ARG A 388 34.31 42.86 18.61
C ARG A 388 33.06 42.59 19.47
N ALA A 389 32.26 41.57 19.14
CA ALA A 389 30.97 41.34 19.80
C ALA A 389 30.80 39.87 20.21
N PHE A 390 30.48 39.67 21.48
CA PHE A 390 30.21 38.36 22.08
C PHE A 390 28.81 38.37 22.68
N VAL A 391 28.12 37.23 22.60
CA VAL A 391 26.83 37.03 23.25
C VAL A 391 26.95 35.86 24.22
N TYR A 392 26.53 36.11 25.45
CA TYR A 392 26.38 35.08 26.48
C TYR A 392 25.06 34.36 26.29
N ARG A 393 25.11 33.03 26.26
CA ARG A 393 23.97 32.12 26.20
C ARG A 393 23.90 31.29 27.47
N PHE A 394 22.74 31.30 28.10
CA PHE A 394 22.45 30.56 29.32
C PHE A 394 21.41 29.49 29.02
N GLU A 395 21.62 28.28 29.53
CA GLU A 395 20.64 27.21 29.44
C GLU A 395 19.38 27.59 30.20
N ILE A 396 18.22 27.21 29.66
CA ILE A 396 16.92 27.50 30.29
C ILE A 396 16.85 26.85 31.68
N LYS A 397 17.29 25.59 31.75
CA LYS A 397 17.28 24.79 32.97
C LYS A 397 18.09 25.43 34.10
N ASP A 398 19.29 25.97 33.80
CA ASP A 398 20.11 26.66 34.79
C ASP A 398 19.39 27.86 35.43
N ILE A 399 18.55 28.54 34.67
CA ILE A 399 17.79 29.70 35.16
C ILE A 399 16.58 29.25 35.99
N GLU A 400 15.93 28.17 35.58
CA GLU A 400 14.83 27.55 36.34
C GLU A 400 15.33 27.01 37.68
N ASP A 401 16.39 26.21 37.66
CA ASP A 401 17.06 25.67 38.87
C ASP A 401 17.48 26.81 39.81
N PHE A 402 17.99 27.93 39.27
CA PHE A 402 18.33 29.11 40.06
C PHE A 402 17.12 29.75 40.73
N LYS A 403 16.00 29.91 40.01
CA LYS A 403 14.76 30.50 40.54
C LYS A 403 14.12 29.62 41.62
N GLU A 404 14.25 28.30 41.49
CA GLU A 404 13.78 27.35 42.50
C GLU A 404 14.67 27.37 43.75
N ALA A 405 16.00 27.38 43.57
CA ALA A 405 16.93 27.26 44.68
C ALA A 405 17.12 28.57 45.47
N PHE A 406 17.03 29.73 44.82
CA PHE A 406 17.42 31.00 45.42
C PHE A 406 16.33 32.07 45.34
N CYS A 407 16.24 32.87 46.38
CA CYS A 407 15.31 33.99 46.45
C CYS A 407 15.91 35.19 47.19
N SER A 408 15.34 36.36 46.91
CA SER A 408 15.65 37.59 47.64
C SER A 408 14.89 37.66 48.97
N VAL A 409 15.34 38.52 49.89
CA VAL A 409 14.67 38.73 51.18
C VAL A 409 13.22 39.21 50.99
N GLU A 410 12.97 40.06 49.99
CA GLU A 410 11.63 40.54 49.65
C GLU A 410 10.70 39.41 49.17
N GLU A 411 11.24 38.45 48.43
CA GLU A 411 10.50 37.27 47.97
C GLU A 411 10.20 36.32 49.13
N ILE A 412 11.15 36.08 50.04
CA ILE A 412 10.92 35.28 51.25
C ILE A 412 9.80 35.87 52.12
N VAL A 413 9.84 37.19 52.35
CA VAL A 413 8.84 37.90 53.15
C VAL A 413 7.45 37.71 52.57
N LYS A 414 7.31 37.75 51.24
CA LYS A 414 6.03 37.53 50.55
C LYS A 414 5.60 36.07 50.52
N GLU A 415 6.52 35.15 50.19
CA GLU A 415 6.24 33.73 49.96
C GLU A 415 5.94 32.98 51.26
N TYR A 416 6.68 33.28 52.34
CA TYR A 416 6.54 32.62 53.64
C TYR A 416 5.81 33.46 54.70
N ASN A 417 5.30 34.63 54.33
CA ASN A 417 4.56 35.57 55.19
C ASN A 417 5.28 35.87 56.53
N VAL A 418 6.57 36.20 56.46
CA VAL A 418 7.41 36.51 57.62
C VAL A 418 7.87 37.96 57.64
N SER A 419 8.22 38.48 58.82
CA SER A 419 8.78 39.82 58.93
C SER A 419 10.19 39.89 58.36
N GLU A 420 10.51 40.99 57.67
CA GLU A 420 11.85 41.23 57.11
C GLU A 420 12.94 41.23 58.19
N SER A 421 12.61 41.71 59.40
CA SER A 421 13.52 41.72 60.55
C SER A 421 13.94 40.32 60.98
N LEU A 422 13.04 39.32 60.90
CA LEU A 422 13.35 37.93 61.22
C LEU A 422 14.37 37.34 60.24
N VAL A 423 14.18 37.58 58.94
CA VAL A 423 15.10 37.11 57.89
C VAL A 423 16.47 37.78 58.03
N ARG A 424 16.51 39.10 58.24
CA ARG A 424 17.76 39.86 58.42
C ARG A 424 18.51 39.46 59.69
N ASN A 425 17.81 39.19 60.79
CA ASN A 425 18.42 38.71 62.03
C ASN A 425 19.03 37.32 61.86
N ALA A 426 18.37 36.41 61.14
CA ALA A 426 18.89 35.08 60.86
C ALA A 426 20.18 35.13 60.00
N LEU A 427 20.23 36.05 59.04
CA LEU A 427 21.43 36.32 58.24
C LEU A 427 22.57 36.95 59.08
N TYR A 428 22.24 37.92 59.94
CA TYR A 428 23.23 38.59 60.80
C TYR A 428 23.86 37.63 61.82
N ARG A 429 23.04 36.72 62.38
CA ARG A 429 23.50 35.67 63.30
C ARG A 429 24.23 34.51 62.59
N GLY A 430 24.31 34.52 61.26
CA GLY A 430 24.97 33.49 60.46
C GLY A 430 24.23 32.14 60.42
N VAL A 431 22.95 32.11 60.81
CA VAL A 431 22.13 30.90 60.83
C VAL A 431 21.72 30.49 59.41
N ILE A 432 21.54 31.47 58.53
CA ILE A 432 21.33 31.28 57.10
C ILE A 432 22.41 32.07 56.36
N LYS A 433 22.90 31.54 55.23
CA LYS A 433 24.00 32.16 54.49
C LYS A 433 23.48 33.15 53.44
N ASN A 434 24.06 34.36 53.43
CA ASN A 434 23.94 35.24 52.27
C ASN A 434 24.89 34.75 51.18
N GLN A 435 24.34 34.18 50.11
CA GLN A 435 25.09 33.58 49.00
C GLN A 435 25.87 34.63 48.18
N LEU A 436 25.56 35.92 48.35
CA LEU A 436 26.25 37.03 47.68
C LEU A 436 27.13 37.85 48.64
N SER A 437 27.36 37.37 49.86
CA SER A 437 28.22 38.04 50.84
C SER A 437 29.62 38.27 50.23
N GLY A 438 30.11 39.51 50.28
CA GLY A 438 31.40 39.90 49.71
C GLY A 438 31.41 40.12 48.18
N ILE A 439 30.33 39.80 47.46
CA ILE A 439 30.24 39.92 45.99
C ILE A 439 29.40 41.14 45.58
N CYS A 440 28.28 41.38 46.26
CA CYS A 440 27.47 42.58 46.07
C CYS A 440 26.65 42.95 47.32
N ARG A 441 26.02 44.14 47.29
CA ARG A 441 25.16 44.63 48.38
C ARG A 441 23.78 43.94 48.42
N LYS A 442 23.43 43.16 47.40
CA LYS A 442 22.17 42.41 47.40
C LYS A 442 22.32 41.17 48.27
N THR A 443 21.21 40.78 48.90
CA THR A 443 21.12 39.57 49.70
C THR A 443 20.37 38.52 48.91
N LEU A 444 20.98 37.35 48.75
CA LEU A 444 20.36 36.19 48.13
C LEU A 444 20.48 35.02 49.10
N VAL A 445 19.38 34.30 49.27
CA VAL A 445 19.22 33.24 50.27
C VAL A 445 18.84 31.96 49.54
N ASN A 446 19.38 30.82 49.99
CA ASN A 446 18.93 29.53 49.51
C ASN A 446 17.59 29.17 50.19
N LYS A 447 16.55 28.86 49.42
CA LYS A 447 15.20 28.56 49.94
C LYS A 447 15.22 27.41 50.94
N TRP A 448 15.94 26.33 50.63
CA TRP A 448 16.03 25.15 51.50
C TRP A 448 16.69 25.46 52.84
N GLU A 449 17.72 26.32 52.87
CA GLU A 449 18.33 26.77 54.13
C GLU A 449 17.33 27.55 54.99
N PHE A 450 16.49 28.40 54.38
CA PHE A 450 15.46 29.16 55.08
C PHE A 450 14.33 28.27 55.61
N GLU A 451 13.87 27.30 54.82
CA GLU A 451 12.84 26.34 55.24
C GLU A 451 13.29 25.47 56.41
N ASN A 452 14.54 25.00 56.39
CA ASN A 452 15.12 24.27 57.52
C ASN A 452 15.20 25.12 58.78
N TYR A 453 15.53 26.40 58.64
CA TYR A 453 15.54 27.34 59.77
C TYR A 453 14.12 27.53 60.35
N GLN A 454 13.10 27.67 59.50
CA GLN A 454 11.70 27.76 59.93
C GLN A 454 11.24 26.52 60.69
N ASN A 455 11.57 25.32 60.19
CA ASN A 455 11.14 24.06 60.78
C ASN A 455 11.83 23.80 62.13
N LYS A 456 13.12 24.12 62.26
CA LYS A 456 13.84 24.04 63.54
C LYS A 456 13.30 24.98 64.62
N GLY A 457 12.64 26.08 64.22
CA GLY A 457 11.97 27.01 65.14
C GLY A 457 10.56 26.58 65.58
N LYS A 458 10.01 25.48 65.05
CA LYS A 458 8.69 24.93 65.43
C LYS A 458 8.79 23.71 66.38
N ASP A 459 9.96 23.08 66.47
CA ASP A 459 10.25 21.96 67.38
C ASP A 459 10.88 22.42 68.72
N GLN A 460 10.92 23.73 68.98
CA GLN A 460 11.27 24.38 70.25
C GLN A 460 10.08 25.18 70.75
#